data_AF-A0A4Y7U303-F1
#
_entry.id   AF-A0A4Y7U303-F1
#
_cell.length_a   1.000
_cell.length_b   1.000
_cell.length_c   1.000
_cell.angle_alpha   90.00
_cell.angle_beta   90.00
_cell.angle_gamma   90.00
#
_symmetry.space_group_name_H-M   'P 1'
#
loop_
_entity.id
_entity.type
_entity.pdbx_description
1 polymer ?
#
loop_
_entity_poly.entity_id
_entity_poly.type
_entity_poly.pdbx_seq_one_letter_code
_entity_poly.pdbx_strand_id
1 'polypeptide(L)'
;KRIKIYGNGGRMLPLANNIYYPDDLTENAIQVSGENDGVFNNEDYILFYGEGVDNWNTESQTNINIFDSKSYYYITTSGGDGKRIAALNQPTNNSTLELNTYDDYQYHEI
;
A
#
# COMPACT_ATOMS: atom_id res chain seq x y z
N LYS A 1 -8.98 15.07 11.56
CA LYS A 1 -7.95 14.17 11.02
C LYS A 1 -8.26 13.85 9.56
N ARG A 2 -8.26 14.87 8.69
CA ARG A 2 -8.97 14.83 7.39
C ARG A 2 -8.10 14.41 6.18
N ILE A 3 -6.81 14.21 6.40
CA ILE A 3 -5.88 13.75 5.37
C ILE A 3 -6.26 12.32 4.97
N LYS A 4 -6.40 12.10 3.67
CA LYS A 4 -6.77 10.83 3.03
C LYS A 4 -5.92 10.61 1.79
N ILE A 5 -5.57 9.35 1.53
CA ILE A 5 -4.86 8.93 0.33
C ILE A 5 -5.70 7.88 -0.40
N TYR A 6 -5.91 8.07 -1.69
CA TYR A 6 -6.68 7.17 -2.56
C TYR A 6 -5.81 6.61 -3.68
N GLY A 7 -6.00 5.34 -4.01
CA GLY A 7 -5.20 4.63 -5.01
C GLY A 7 -5.43 3.13 -4.94
N ASN A 8 -5.30 2.44 -6.08
CA ASN A 8 -5.48 0.98 -6.18
C ASN A 8 -4.16 0.21 -6.37
N GLY A 9 -3.02 0.91 -6.30
CA GLY A 9 -1.71 0.35 -6.57
C GLY A 9 -1.42 0.16 -8.05
N GLY A 10 -0.26 -0.41 -8.35
CA GLY A 10 0.17 -0.74 -9.72
C GLY A 10 -0.01 -2.20 -10.10
N ARG A 11 -0.81 -2.98 -9.34
CA ARG A 11 -1.09 -4.37 -9.70
C ARG A 11 -1.76 -4.45 -11.08
N MET A 12 -1.23 -5.37 -11.88
CA MET A 12 -1.79 -5.71 -13.18
C MET A 12 -3.24 -6.19 -13.04
N LEU A 13 -4.11 -5.68 -13.92
CA LEU A 13 -5.51 -6.08 -13.98
C LEU A 13 -5.64 -7.58 -14.29
N PRO A 14 -6.66 -8.27 -13.77
CA PRO A 14 -6.99 -9.63 -14.20
C PRO A 14 -7.26 -9.66 -15.71
N LEU A 15 -6.81 -10.71 -16.41
CA LEU A 15 -7.14 -10.87 -17.83
C LEU A 15 -8.61 -11.30 -18.02
N ALA A 16 -9.17 -12.03 -17.06
CA ALA A 16 -10.54 -12.49 -17.09
C ALA A 16 -11.53 -11.43 -16.59
N ASN A 17 -12.48 -11.06 -17.45
CA ASN A 17 -13.50 -10.03 -17.16
C ASN A 17 -14.52 -10.40 -16.07
N ASN A 18 -14.53 -11.65 -15.59
CA ASN A 18 -15.41 -12.10 -14.51
C ASN A 18 -14.76 -12.02 -13.12
N ILE A 19 -13.49 -11.63 -13.04
CA ILE A 19 -12.80 -11.37 -11.78
C ILE A 19 -13.06 -9.93 -11.38
N TYR A 20 -13.49 -9.74 -10.14
CA TYR A 20 -13.74 -8.41 -9.60
C TYR A 20 -12.45 -7.58 -9.53
N TYR A 21 -12.55 -6.33 -9.95
CA TYR A 21 -11.55 -5.29 -9.72
C TYR A 21 -12.29 -3.99 -9.34
N PRO A 22 -11.79 -3.17 -8.39
CA PRO A 22 -12.47 -1.94 -8.00
C PRO A 22 -12.65 -0.97 -9.17
N ASP A 23 -13.88 -0.50 -9.39
CA ASP A 23 -14.21 0.47 -10.45
C ASP A 23 -13.71 1.90 -10.16
N ASP A 24 -13.49 2.22 -8.88
CA ASP A 24 -13.04 3.53 -8.40
C ASP A 24 -11.86 3.39 -7.43
N LEU A 25 -11.21 4.50 -7.13
CA LEU A 25 -10.08 4.56 -6.22
C LEU A 25 -10.51 4.21 -4.79
N THR A 26 -9.78 3.30 -4.17
CA THR A 26 -10.00 2.90 -2.78
C THR A 26 -9.16 3.75 -1.81
N GLU A 27 -9.68 3.96 -0.60
CA GLU A 27 -8.95 4.68 0.44
C GLU A 27 -7.88 3.79 1.09
N ASN A 28 -6.64 4.26 1.04
CA ASN A 28 -5.48 3.63 1.64
C ASN A 28 -5.37 4.00 3.12
N ALA A 29 -5.07 3.02 3.97
CA ALA A 29 -4.85 3.28 5.38
C ALA A 29 -3.52 4.01 5.57
N ILE A 30 -3.54 5.12 6.30
CA ILE A 30 -2.36 5.94 6.56
C ILE A 30 -2.04 5.98 8.06
N GLN A 31 -0.77 6.15 8.39
CA GLN A 31 -0.33 6.61 9.70
C GLN A 31 0.08 8.07 9.58
N VAL A 32 -0.38 8.88 10.51
CA VAL A 32 0.00 10.30 10.60
C VAL A 32 0.70 10.50 11.94
N SER A 33 1.92 11.02 11.89
CA SER A 33 2.69 11.39 13.07
C SER A 33 2.66 12.90 13.23
N GLY A 34 2.41 13.35 14.47
CA GLY A 34 2.49 14.75 14.88
C GLY A 34 1.21 15.60 14.74
N GLU A 35 0.13 15.08 14.13
CA GLU A 35 -1.16 15.80 13.91
C GLU A 35 -1.97 16.19 15.16
N ASN A 36 -1.41 16.11 16.37
CA ASN A 36 -2.11 16.29 17.63
C ASN A 36 -2.40 17.76 17.97
N ASP A 37 -1.62 18.70 17.44
CA ASP A 37 -1.78 20.14 17.65
C ASP A 37 -2.79 20.78 16.68
N GLY A 38 -3.30 20.00 15.72
CA GLY A 38 -4.26 20.44 14.71
C GLY A 38 -3.63 21.19 13.52
N VAL A 39 -2.30 21.27 13.45
CA VAL A 39 -1.55 21.88 12.35
C VAL A 39 -0.74 20.77 11.66
N PHE A 40 -0.52 20.89 10.35
CA PHE A 40 0.44 20.06 9.63
C PHE A 40 1.64 20.93 9.26
N ASN A 41 2.77 20.69 9.91
CA ASN A 41 4.00 21.48 9.87
C ASN A 41 5.22 20.59 9.58
N ASN A 42 6.43 21.13 9.75
CA ASN A 42 7.68 20.47 9.36
C ASN A 42 8.05 19.24 10.22
N GLU A 43 7.42 19.06 11.38
CA GLU A 43 7.64 17.90 12.26
C GLU A 43 6.67 16.75 11.94
N ASP A 44 5.72 16.98 11.05
CA ASP A 44 4.67 16.03 10.71
C ASP A 44 4.99 15.24 9.45
N TYR A 45 4.56 13.98 9.44
CA TYR A 45 4.70 13.11 8.27
C TYR A 45 3.59 12.09 8.18
N ILE A 46 3.38 11.62 6.95
CA ILE A 46 2.39 10.59 6.61
C ILE A 46 3.16 9.38 6.12
N LEU A 47 2.85 8.21 6.70
CA LEU A 47 3.31 6.92 6.20
C LEU A 47 2.13 6.16 5.62
N PHE A 48 2.33 5.55 4.46
CA PHE A 48 1.38 4.62 3.85
C PHE A 48 2.14 3.58 3.03
N TYR A 49 1.50 2.44 2.81
CA TYR A 49 2.01 1.42 1.91
C TYR A 49 1.47 1.68 0.51
N GLY A 50 2.37 1.85 -0.46
CA GLY A 50 2.05 1.97 -1.87
C GLY A 50 2.68 0.83 -2.65
N GLU A 51 1.87 0.12 -3.43
CA GLU A 51 2.30 -0.90 -4.38
C GLU A 51 2.66 -0.27 -5.74
N GLY A 52 3.83 -0.61 -6.27
CA GLY A 52 4.33 -0.18 -7.59
C GLY A 52 3.74 -1.01 -8.74
N VAL A 53 4.27 -0.85 -9.96
CA VAL A 53 3.79 -1.58 -11.15
C VAL A 53 4.51 -2.91 -11.38
N ASP A 54 5.78 -3.01 -10.98
CA ASP A 54 6.64 -4.15 -11.32
C ASP A 54 6.52 -5.29 -10.32
N ASN A 55 5.36 -5.94 -10.31
CA ASN A 55 5.06 -7.07 -9.43
C ASN A 55 4.88 -8.35 -10.24
N TRP A 56 5.31 -9.48 -9.68
CA TRP A 56 5.08 -10.78 -10.29
C TRP A 56 3.57 -11.04 -10.46
N ASN A 57 3.14 -11.14 -11.72
CA ASN A 57 1.78 -11.54 -12.07
C ASN A 57 1.77 -13.02 -12.45
N THR A 58 1.05 -13.83 -11.68
CA THR A 58 0.99 -15.29 -11.91
C THR A 58 0.23 -15.67 -13.18
N GLU A 59 -0.76 -14.87 -13.59
CA GLU A 59 -1.60 -15.13 -14.77
C GLU A 59 -0.82 -14.88 -16.08
N SER A 60 -0.07 -13.78 -16.14
CA SER A 60 0.72 -13.34 -17.29
C SER A 60 2.18 -13.80 -17.25
N GLN A 61 2.62 -14.39 -16.14
CA GLN A 61 3.98 -14.92 -15.93
C GLN A 61 5.09 -13.89 -16.18
N THR A 62 4.88 -12.64 -15.75
CA THR A 62 5.82 -11.53 -15.91
C THR A 62 5.75 -10.59 -14.70
N ASN A 63 6.83 -9.85 -14.45
CA ASN A 63 6.84 -8.73 -13.50
C ASN A 63 6.44 -7.41 -14.17
N ILE A 64 6.53 -7.32 -15.49
CA ILE A 64 6.22 -6.09 -16.24
C ILE A 64 4.72 -5.95 -16.35
N ASN A 65 4.16 -4.85 -15.86
CA ASN A 65 2.75 -4.55 -16.03
C ASN A 65 2.43 -4.25 -17.51
N ILE A 66 1.53 -5.04 -18.12
CA ILE A 66 1.17 -4.95 -19.54
C ILE A 66 0.16 -3.85 -19.85
N PHE A 67 -0.40 -3.21 -18.83
CA PHE A 67 -1.47 -2.21 -18.95
C PHE A 67 -0.99 -0.79 -18.65
N ASP A 68 -0.06 -0.61 -17.73
CA ASP A 68 0.48 0.71 -17.36
C ASP A 68 1.92 0.58 -16.82
N SER A 69 2.69 1.66 -16.91
CA SER A 69 4.04 1.80 -16.33
C SER A 69 4.06 2.71 -15.10
N LYS A 70 2.89 3.17 -14.63
CA LYS A 70 2.78 4.08 -13.48
C LYS A 70 1.69 3.65 -12.51
N SER A 71 1.92 3.89 -11.22
CA SER A 71 0.92 3.82 -10.16
C SER A 71 0.67 5.22 -9.61
N TYR A 72 -0.60 5.57 -9.41
CA TYR A 72 -1.01 6.90 -8.95
C TYR A 72 -1.67 6.83 -7.58
N TYR A 73 -1.33 7.79 -6.74
CA TYR A 73 -1.94 8.00 -5.43
C TYR A 73 -2.35 9.47 -5.31
N TYR A 74 -3.57 9.70 -4.84
CA TYR A 74 -4.18 11.01 -4.76
C TYR A 74 -4.41 11.39 -3.30
N ILE A 75 -4.02 12.60 -2.93
CA ILE A 75 -4.20 13.13 -1.58
C ILE A 75 -5.33 14.15 -1.54
N THR A 76 -6.13 14.13 -0.47
CA THR A 76 -7.15 15.15 -0.20
C THR A 76 -7.30 15.39 1.30
N THR A 77 -7.71 16.60 1.65
CA THR A 77 -8.05 17.02 3.01
C THR A 77 -9.55 17.32 3.18
N SER A 78 -10.34 17.08 2.13
CA SER A 78 -11.78 17.35 2.10
C SER A 78 -12.60 16.15 2.60
N GLY A 79 -13.77 16.42 3.20
CA GLY A 79 -14.69 15.38 3.69
C GLY A 79 -14.41 14.93 5.14
N GLY A 80 -14.77 13.69 5.49
CA GLY A 80 -14.64 13.16 6.85
C GLY A 80 -13.20 12.87 7.28
N ASP A 81 -13.07 12.23 8.44
CA ASP A 81 -11.78 11.70 8.88
C ASP A 81 -11.29 10.58 7.96
N GLY A 82 -9.97 10.50 7.80
CA GLY A 82 -9.34 9.52 6.93
C GLY A 82 -9.05 8.18 7.60
N LYS A 83 -8.97 7.13 6.80
CA LYS A 83 -8.66 5.77 7.21
C LYS A 83 -7.27 5.71 7.87
N ARG A 84 -7.20 5.15 9.07
CA ARG A 84 -5.96 5.00 9.84
C ARG A 84 -5.53 3.52 9.90
N ILE A 85 -4.22 3.28 9.92
CA ILE A 85 -3.67 1.95 10.20
C ILE A 85 -4.06 1.55 11.63
N ALA A 86 -4.63 0.36 11.78
CA ALA A 86 -4.96 -0.19 13.09
C ALA A 86 -3.70 -0.76 13.75
N ALA A 87 -3.53 -0.50 15.04
CA ALA A 87 -2.46 -1.14 15.82
C ALA A 87 -2.76 -2.65 15.94
N LEU A 88 -1.78 -3.47 15.57
CA LEU A 88 -1.84 -4.92 15.76
C LEU A 88 -1.26 -5.29 17.11
N ASN A 89 -1.94 -6.18 17.83
CA ASN A 89 -1.43 -6.74 19.07
C ASN A 89 -0.21 -7.63 18.77
N GLN A 90 0.94 -7.24 19.30
CA GLN A 90 2.15 -8.03 19.18
C GLN A 90 2.09 -9.25 20.12
N PRO A 91 2.63 -10.41 19.73
CA PRO A 91 2.75 -11.56 20.63
C PRO A 91 3.61 -11.18 21.84
N THR A 92 3.16 -11.53 23.05
CA THR A 92 3.86 -11.22 24.30
C THR A 92 4.68 -12.40 24.85
N ASN A 93 4.49 -13.59 24.28
CA ASN A 93 5.21 -14.78 24.72
C ASN A 93 6.64 -14.78 24.17
N ASN A 94 7.55 -15.45 24.89
CA ASN A 94 8.92 -15.65 24.41
C ASN A 94 8.91 -16.40 23.07
N SER A 95 9.84 -16.04 22.18
CA SER A 95 10.05 -16.80 20.95
C SER A 95 10.44 -18.23 21.28
N THR A 96 9.79 -19.19 20.62
CA THR A 96 10.11 -20.62 20.71
C THR A 96 10.85 -21.13 19.47
N LEU A 97 11.05 -20.26 18.47
CA LEU A 97 11.63 -20.60 17.19
C LEU A 97 12.51 -19.46 16.71
N GLU A 98 13.77 -19.77 16.45
CA GLU A 98 14.72 -18.85 15.84
C GLU A 98 15.07 -19.40 14.44
N LEU A 99 14.77 -18.63 13.40
CA LEU A 99 15.06 -18.98 12.01
C LEU A 99 16.16 -18.05 11.51
N ASN A 100 17.25 -18.64 11.04
CA ASN A 100 18.40 -17.93 10.46
C ASN A 100 18.54 -18.19 8.94
N THR A 101 17.49 -18.73 8.32
CA THR A 101 17.44 -19.09 6.90
C THR A 101 16.18 -18.49 6.29
N TYR A 102 16.29 -17.95 5.08
CA TYR A 102 15.18 -17.43 4.29
C TYR A 102 15.43 -17.73 2.81
N ASP A 103 14.36 -17.85 2.05
CA ASP A 103 14.40 -17.86 0.59
C ASP A 103 14.25 -16.41 0.10
N ASP A 104 15.14 -16.00 -0.83
CA ASP A 104 15.12 -14.65 -1.41
C ASP A 104 14.72 -14.72 -2.90
N TYR A 105 13.94 -13.75 -3.35
CA TYR A 105 13.59 -13.57 -4.76
C TYR A 105 14.02 -12.18 -5.20
N GLN A 106 14.95 -12.12 -6.17
CA GLN A 106 15.44 -10.87 -6.74
C GLN A 106 15.01 -10.74 -8.20
N TYR A 107 14.47 -9.57 -8.54
CA TYR A 107 14.11 -9.18 -9.89
C TYR A 107 14.87 -7.91 -10.27
N HIS A 108 15.44 -7.89 -11.47
CA HIS A 108 16.13 -6.73 -12.05
C HIS A 108 15.58 -6.47 -13.45
N GLU A 109 15.05 -5.28 -13.67
CA GLU A 109 14.61 -4.79 -14.98
C GLU A 109 15.81 -4.31 -15.79
N ILE A 110 15.81 -4.57 -17.11
CA ILE A 110 16.82 -4.09 -18.08
C ILE A 110 16.20 -3.02 -18.96
#